data_AF-A0A4P7YD71-F1
#
_entry.id   AF-A0A4P7YD71-F1
#
_cell.length_a   1.000
_cell.length_b   1.000
_cell.length_c   1.000
_cell.angle_alpha   90.00
_cell.angle_beta   90.00
_cell.angle_gamma   90.00
#
_symmetry.space_group_name_H-M   'P 1'
#
loop_
_entity.id
_entity.type
_entity.pdbx_description
1 polymer ?
#
loop_
_entity_poly.entity_id
_entity_poly.type
_entity_poly.pdbx_seq_one_letter_code
_entity_poly.pdbx_strand_id
1 'polypeptide(L)'
;MLSTESQVSFSAGPEGNLSSVGVVYNDSLEQQAPAFVRGLYKGLAHGLYRARPFRETLVPANQLTVVEGVANWRNDRGTSYSLEKCGPLSRSFLPKANKTYLVEFDLQGFSVCSEKVYDVTVEGQKELVLPVAK
;
A
#
# COMPACT_ATOMS: atom_id res chain seq x y z
N MET A 1 22.35 17.66 16.22
CA MET A 1 21.83 16.96 15.03
C MET A 1 20.38 16.62 15.30
N LEU A 2 19.44 17.41 14.78
CA LEU A 2 18.00 17.11 14.95
C LEU A 2 17.58 16.14 13.85
N SER A 3 17.14 14.94 14.26
CA SER A 3 16.42 14.01 13.41
C SER A 3 15.01 14.55 13.24
N THR A 4 14.72 15.15 12.09
CA THR A 4 13.35 15.44 11.68
C THR A 4 12.69 14.12 11.26
N GLU A 5 12.00 13.48 12.20
CA GLU A 5 10.95 12.53 11.85
C GLU A 5 9.83 13.33 11.19
N SER A 6 9.76 13.31 9.85
CA SER A 6 8.61 13.86 9.15
C SER A 6 7.42 12.95 9.44
N GLN A 7 6.60 13.35 10.40
CA GLN A 7 5.27 12.80 10.61
C GLN A 7 4.46 13.08 9.33
N VAL A 8 4.43 12.11 8.41
CA VAL A 8 3.70 12.25 7.15
C VAL A 8 2.21 12.22 7.49
N SER A 9 1.64 13.43 7.59
CA SER A 9 0.19 13.63 7.63
C SER A 9 -0.39 13.14 6.33
N PHE A 10 -1.41 12.30 6.43
CA PHE A 10 -2.02 11.66 5.29
C PHE A 10 -3.11 12.52 4.67
N SER A 11 -2.98 12.80 3.37
CA SER A 11 -4.07 13.32 2.54
C SER A 11 -4.46 12.24 1.54
N ALA A 12 -5.76 11.92 1.48
CA ALA A 12 -6.30 11.16 0.35
C ALA A 12 -6.09 11.99 -0.91
N GLY A 13 -5.20 11.55 -1.80
CA GLY A 13 -5.12 12.10 -3.15
C GLY A 13 -6.40 11.79 -3.93
N PRO A 14 -6.70 12.53 -5.02
CA PRO A 14 -7.73 12.12 -5.97
C PRO A 14 -7.46 10.69 -6.43
N GLU A 15 -8.50 9.91 -6.71
CA GLU A 15 -8.33 8.53 -7.20
C GLU A 15 -7.46 8.53 -8.47
N GLY A 16 -6.26 7.96 -8.39
CA GLY A 16 -5.41 7.75 -9.54
C GLY A 16 -5.99 6.71 -10.47
N ASN A 17 -5.64 6.81 -11.76
CA ASN A 17 -6.01 5.81 -12.74
C ASN A 17 -5.16 4.55 -12.55
N LEU A 18 -5.60 3.69 -11.64
CA LEU A 18 -4.98 2.40 -11.32
C LEU A 18 -5.55 1.25 -12.18
N SER A 19 -6.08 1.57 -13.38
CA SER A 19 -6.60 0.58 -14.34
C SER A 19 -5.60 -0.55 -14.64
N SER A 20 -4.31 -0.25 -14.62
CA SER A 20 -3.20 -1.19 -14.81
C SER A 20 -2.99 -2.16 -13.64
N VAL A 21 -3.62 -1.92 -12.49
CA VAL A 21 -3.40 -2.63 -11.23
C VAL A 21 -4.60 -3.50 -10.82
N GLY A 22 -5.69 -3.41 -11.58
CA GLY A 22 -6.96 -4.11 -11.32
C GLY A 22 -7.93 -3.29 -10.49
N VAL A 23 -8.98 -3.93 -9.99
CA VAL A 23 -9.99 -3.24 -9.17
C VAL A 23 -9.40 -2.94 -7.80
N VAL A 24 -9.36 -1.67 -7.44
CA VAL A 24 -8.81 -1.18 -6.16
C VAL A 24 -9.77 -0.16 -5.53
N TYR A 25 -9.74 -0.03 -4.20
CA TYR A 25 -10.53 0.98 -3.46
C TYR A 25 -9.62 1.81 -2.56
N ASN A 26 -9.92 3.11 -2.45
CA ASN A 26 -9.11 4.01 -1.64
C ASN A 26 -9.40 3.76 -0.15
N ASP A 27 -8.43 3.21 0.56
CA ASP A 27 -8.59 2.80 1.96
C ASP A 27 -8.80 4.00 2.89
N SER A 28 -8.28 5.17 2.51
CA SER A 28 -8.30 6.36 3.34
C SER A 28 -9.71 6.95 3.46
N LEU A 29 -10.52 6.82 2.41
CA LEU A 29 -11.93 7.18 2.43
C LEU A 29 -12.71 6.29 3.41
N GLU A 30 -12.39 4.99 3.47
CA GLU A 30 -13.00 4.09 4.43
C GLU A 30 -12.58 4.41 5.88
N GLN A 31 -11.31 4.81 6.09
CA GLN A 31 -10.84 5.21 7.41
C GLN A 31 -11.48 6.51 7.93
N GLN A 32 -11.90 7.39 7.01
CA GLN A 32 -12.64 8.62 7.33
C GLN A 32 -14.14 8.37 7.58
N ALA A 33 -14.66 7.21 7.18
CA ALA A 33 -16.06 6.87 7.37
C ALA A 33 -16.39 6.63 8.87
N PRO A 34 -17.62 6.94 9.31
CA PRO A 34 -18.07 6.63 10.67
C PRO A 34 -17.89 5.15 11.03
N ALA A 35 -17.54 4.86 12.29
CA ALA A 35 -17.22 3.51 12.74
C ALA A 35 -18.32 2.45 12.44
N PHE A 36 -19.59 2.85 12.41
CA PHE A 36 -20.72 1.95 12.14
C PHE A 36 -20.83 1.51 10.67
N VAL A 37 -20.17 2.20 9.74
CA VAL A 37 -20.09 1.83 8.30
C VAL A 37 -18.68 1.40 7.88
N ARG A 38 -17.70 1.55 8.77
CA ARG A 38 -16.32 1.13 8.52
C ARG A 38 -16.27 -0.40 8.39
N GLY A 39 -15.73 -0.91 7.29
CA GLY A 39 -15.70 -2.35 6.99
C GLY A 39 -16.85 -2.86 6.10
N LEU A 40 -17.99 -2.15 6.04
CA LEU A 40 -19.09 -2.47 5.12
C LEU A 40 -18.66 -2.24 3.67
N TYR A 41 -18.00 -1.11 3.41
CA TYR A 41 -17.50 -0.75 2.09
C TYR A 41 -16.41 -1.73 1.63
N LYS A 42 -15.44 -2.03 2.50
CA LYS A 42 -14.43 -3.08 2.24
C LYS A 42 -15.03 -4.45 2.02
N GLY A 43 -16.04 -4.84 2.81
CA GLY A 43 -16.73 -6.13 2.66
C GLY A 43 -17.38 -6.27 1.29
N LEU A 44 -18.08 -5.23 0.82
CA LEU A 44 -18.70 -5.21 -0.51
C LEU A 44 -17.66 -5.16 -1.62
N ALA A 45 -16.68 -4.26 -1.53
CA ALA A 45 -15.63 -4.10 -2.54
C ALA A 45 -14.81 -5.39 -2.71
N HIS A 46 -14.45 -6.03 -1.59
CA HIS A 46 -13.67 -7.26 -1.60
C HIS A 46 -14.50 -8.48 -2.01
N GLY A 47 -15.73 -8.60 -1.50
CA GLY A 47 -16.60 -9.74 -1.78
C GLY A 47 -17.12 -9.79 -3.22
N LEU A 48 -17.49 -8.64 -3.79
CA LEU A 48 -18.08 -8.57 -5.13
C LEU A 48 -17.03 -8.39 -6.23
N TYR A 49 -16.00 -7.57 -5.97
CA TYR A 49 -15.05 -7.15 -7.01
C TYR A 49 -13.62 -7.63 -6.78
N ARG A 50 -13.38 -8.40 -5.69
CA ARG A 50 -12.03 -8.79 -5.23
C ARG A 50 -11.08 -7.59 -5.14
N ALA A 51 -11.63 -6.42 -4.84
CA ALA A 51 -10.87 -5.18 -4.88
C ALA A 51 -9.80 -5.17 -3.78
N ARG A 52 -8.60 -4.64 -4.10
CA ARG A 52 -7.52 -4.46 -3.13
C ARG A 52 -7.52 -3.02 -2.59
N PRO A 53 -7.24 -2.80 -1.29
CA PRO A 53 -7.06 -1.45 -0.76
C PRO A 53 -5.82 -0.81 -1.41
N PHE A 54 -5.90 0.49 -1.68
CA PHE A 54 -4.75 1.29 -2.08
C PHE A 54 -4.72 2.63 -1.36
N ARG A 55 -3.55 3.27 -1.42
CA ARG A 55 -3.30 4.61 -0.89
C ARG A 55 -2.32 5.34 -1.79
N GLU A 56 -2.60 6.62 -2.03
CA GLU A 56 -1.72 7.49 -2.79
C GLU A 56 -1.01 8.49 -1.89
N THR A 57 0.23 8.82 -2.25
CA THR A 57 1.02 9.86 -1.60
C THR A 57 1.93 10.53 -2.62
N LEU A 58 2.09 11.84 -2.49
CA LEU A 58 3.09 12.58 -3.27
C LEU A 58 4.44 12.51 -2.54
N VAL A 59 5.49 12.20 -3.28
CA VAL A 59 6.86 12.12 -2.77
C VAL A 59 7.77 13.07 -3.55
N PRO A 60 8.79 13.66 -2.89
CA PRO A 60 9.73 14.53 -3.56
C PRO A 60 10.55 13.76 -4.60
N ALA A 61 10.63 14.30 -5.82
CA ALA A 61 11.46 13.73 -6.88
C ALA A 61 12.95 13.84 -6.53
N ASN A 62 13.72 12.85 -6.99
CA ASN A 62 15.17 12.71 -6.82
C ASN A 62 15.64 12.72 -5.35
N GLN A 63 14.74 12.46 -4.41
CA GLN A 63 15.08 12.24 -3.01
C GLN A 63 14.82 10.79 -2.65
N LEU A 64 15.73 10.21 -1.87
CA LEU A 64 15.59 8.83 -1.41
C LEU A 64 14.27 8.68 -0.64
N THR A 65 13.38 7.86 -1.18
CA THR A 65 12.09 7.57 -0.56
C THR A 65 12.14 6.17 0.00
N VAL A 66 11.81 6.03 1.29
CA VAL A 66 11.67 4.75 1.97
C VAL A 66 10.19 4.48 2.13
N VAL A 67 9.76 3.29 1.71
CA VAL A 67 8.40 2.81 1.93
C VAL A 67 8.47 1.62 2.87
N GLU A 68 7.57 1.59 3.83
CA GLU A 68 7.47 0.50 4.80
C GLU A 68 6.07 -0.10 4.81
N GLY A 69 6.02 -1.43 4.80
CA GLY A 69 4.77 -2.18 4.84
C GLY A 69 4.74 -3.13 6.02
N VAL A 70 3.63 -3.08 6.75
CA VAL A 70 3.28 -4.05 7.80
C VAL A 70 1.84 -4.48 7.59
N ALA A 71 1.60 -5.77 7.72
CA ALA A 71 0.25 -6.30 7.80
C ALA A 71 0.08 -7.14 9.06
N ASN A 72 -1.09 -7.01 9.68
CA ASN A 72 -1.51 -7.83 10.80
C ASN A 72 -2.86 -8.45 10.45
N TRP A 73 -3.04 -9.73 10.79
CA TRP A 73 -4.33 -10.40 10.66
C TRP A 73 -4.55 -11.32 11.86
N ARG A 74 -5.81 -11.73 12.01
CA ARG A 74 -6.22 -12.72 12.98
C ARG A 74 -6.39 -14.05 12.26
N ASN A 75 -5.71 -15.08 12.75
CA ASN A 75 -5.86 -16.44 12.28
C ASN A 75 -6.70 -17.23 13.29
N ASP A 76 -7.89 -17.66 12.90
CA ASP A 76 -8.78 -18.44 13.75
C ASP A 76 -8.53 -19.93 13.53
N ARG A 77 -8.10 -20.64 14.59
CA ARG A 77 -7.94 -22.11 14.60
C ARG A 77 -8.84 -22.70 15.68
N GLY A 78 -10.08 -23.01 15.30
CA GLY A 78 -11.09 -23.51 16.24
C GLY A 78 -11.59 -22.40 17.16
N THR A 79 -11.52 -22.62 18.48
CA THR A 79 -11.91 -21.62 19.50
C THR A 79 -10.78 -20.65 19.87
N SER A 80 -9.56 -20.89 19.38
CA SER A 80 -8.39 -20.07 19.63
C SER A 80 -8.09 -19.19 18.42
N TYR A 81 -7.58 -17.99 18.67
CA TYR A 81 -7.08 -17.12 17.62
C TYR A 81 -5.65 -16.68 17.92
N SER A 82 -4.84 -16.56 16.87
CA SER A 82 -3.52 -15.93 16.92
C SER A 82 -3.55 -14.61 16.15
N LEU A 83 -2.83 -13.62 16.66
CA LEU A 83 -2.46 -12.45 15.88
C LEU A 83 -1.19 -12.79 15.11
N GLU A 84 -1.26 -12.70 13.80
CA GLU A 84 -0.13 -12.92 12.91
C GLU A 84 0.26 -11.61 12.22
N LYS A 85 1.53 -11.50 11.89
CA LYS A 85 2.14 -10.29 11.34
C LYS A 85 3.06 -10.63 10.18
N CYS A 86 3.09 -9.73 9.21
CA CYS A 86 3.99 -9.74 8.08
C CYS A 86 4.67 -8.36 7.97
N GLY A 87 6.00 -8.36 7.87
CA GLY A 87 6.83 -7.15 7.91
C GLY A 87 7.38 -6.79 9.30
N PRO A 88 8.06 -5.64 9.46
CA PRO A 88 8.18 -4.57 8.46
C PRO A 88 9.01 -5.00 7.25
N LEU A 89 8.44 -4.81 6.07
CA LEU A 89 9.20 -4.75 4.83
C LEU A 89 9.57 -3.29 4.62
N SER A 90 10.79 -3.03 4.19
CA SER A 90 11.27 -1.69 3.91
C SER A 90 12.02 -1.71 2.60
N ARG A 91 11.63 -0.83 1.68
CA ARG A 91 12.33 -0.65 0.41
C ARG A 91 12.58 0.82 0.13
N SER A 92 13.82 1.12 -0.22
CA SER A 92 14.24 2.43 -0.67
C SER A 92 14.31 2.49 -2.19
N PHE A 93 13.80 3.57 -2.77
CA PHE A 93 13.95 3.86 -4.20
C PHE A 93 14.09 5.37 -4.45
N LEU A 94 14.52 5.72 -5.66
CA LEU A 94 14.70 7.10 -6.11
C LEU A 94 13.60 7.46 -7.12
N PRO A 95 12.47 8.06 -6.67
CA PRO A 95 11.43 8.52 -7.57
C PRO A 95 11.95 9.63 -8.48
N LYS A 96 11.54 9.63 -9.75
CA LYS A 96 11.84 10.69 -10.71
C LYS A 96 10.64 11.64 -10.82
N ALA A 97 10.88 12.85 -11.30
CA ALA A 97 9.82 13.83 -11.54
C ALA A 97 8.85 13.33 -12.63
N ASN A 98 7.57 13.69 -12.49
CA ASN A 98 6.49 13.34 -13.42
C ASN A 98 6.35 11.82 -13.65
N LYS A 99 6.65 11.02 -12.62
CA LYS A 99 6.49 9.57 -12.62
C LYS A 99 5.50 9.13 -11.56
N THR A 100 4.74 8.09 -11.87
CA THR A 100 3.84 7.42 -10.94
C THR A 100 4.40 6.05 -10.62
N TYR A 101 4.51 5.76 -9.33
CA TYR A 101 5.02 4.50 -8.84
C TYR A 101 3.94 3.74 -8.11
N LEU A 102 3.88 2.44 -8.35
CA LEU A 102 3.05 1.51 -7.63
C LEU A 102 3.92 0.71 -6.67
N VAL A 103 3.62 0.79 -5.38
CA VAL A 103 4.24 -0.07 -4.36
C VAL A 103 3.25 -1.16 -4.02
N GLU A 104 3.59 -2.40 -4.35
CA GLU A 104 2.79 -3.57 -4.02
C GLU A 104 3.36 -4.30 -2.82
N PHE A 105 2.53 -4.44 -1.80
CA PHE A 105 2.75 -5.35 -0.69
C PHE A 105 1.97 -6.63 -0.96
N ASP A 106 2.69 -7.71 -1.21
CA ASP A 106 2.10 -9.03 -1.45
C ASP A 106 2.39 -9.95 -0.27
N LEU A 107 1.32 -10.30 0.42
CA LEU A 107 1.33 -10.99 1.70
C LEU A 107 0.68 -12.36 1.43
N GLN A 108 1.45 -13.24 0.80
CA GLN A 108 0.94 -14.52 0.32
C GLN A 108 0.86 -15.54 1.46
N GLY A 109 -0.33 -16.14 1.62
CA GLY A 109 -0.50 -17.37 2.39
C GLY A 109 -0.11 -17.29 3.87
N PHE A 110 -0.27 -16.12 4.49
CA PHE A 110 -0.07 -15.90 5.93
C PHE A 110 1.37 -16.20 6.44
N SER A 111 2.34 -16.36 5.54
CA SER A 111 3.70 -16.78 5.90
C SER A 111 4.78 -16.16 5.01
N VAL A 112 4.42 -15.64 3.84
CA VAL A 112 5.37 -15.04 2.91
C VAL A 112 5.01 -13.58 2.65
N CYS A 113 6.02 -12.73 2.76
CA CYS A 113 5.92 -11.29 2.67
C CYS A 113 6.82 -10.80 1.55
N SER A 114 6.30 -10.04 0.60
CA SER A 114 7.13 -9.38 -0.40
C SER A 114 6.67 -7.95 -0.68
N GLU A 115 7.64 -7.12 -1.03
CA GLU A 115 7.43 -5.73 -1.41
C GLU A 115 8.08 -5.51 -2.77
N LYS A 116 7.33 -4.93 -3.69
CA LYS A 116 7.78 -4.62 -5.04
C LYS A 116 7.37 -3.19 -5.39
N VAL A 117 8.25 -2.50 -6.09
CA VAL A 117 8.01 -1.14 -6.57
C VAL A 117 8.03 -1.19 -8.09
N TYR A 118 7.03 -0.57 -8.71
CA TYR A 118 6.88 -0.54 -10.16
C TYR A 118 6.72 0.90 -10.65
N ASP A 119 7.31 1.23 -11.79
CA ASP A 119 6.94 2.42 -12.57
C ASP A 119 5.69 2.06 -13.38
N VAL A 120 4.62 2.82 -13.17
CA VAL A 120 3.32 2.67 -13.83
C VAL A 120 2.89 3.96 -14.52
N THR A 121 3.84 4.83 -14.85
CA THR A 121 3.58 6.13 -15.47
C THR A 121 2.90 5.98 -16.84
N VAL A 122 3.27 4.95 -17.59
CA VAL A 122 2.64 4.64 -18.88
C VAL A 122 1.53 3.64 -18.62
N GLU A 123 0.31 4.00 -19.02
CA GLU A 123 -0.85 3.12 -18.85
C GLU A 123 -0.61 1.76 -19.52
N GLY A 124 -0.98 0.69 -18.82
CA GLY A 124 -0.76 -0.69 -19.25
C GLY A 124 0.69 -1.20 -19.13
N GLN A 125 1.65 -0.36 -18.69
CA GLN A 125 3.02 -0.79 -18.41
C GLN A 125 3.27 -0.88 -16.91
N LYS A 126 4.05 -1.90 -16.52
CA LYS A 126 4.43 -2.16 -15.13
C LYS A 126 5.88 -2.61 -15.09
N GLU A 127 6.80 -1.64 -14.99
CA GLU A 127 8.23 -1.88 -15.01
C GLU A 127 8.77 -1.98 -13.58
N LEU A 128 9.53 -3.04 -13.26
CA LEU A 128 10.06 -3.25 -11.90
C LEU A 128 11.17 -2.23 -11.60
N VAL A 129 10.98 -1.46 -10.53
CA VAL A 129 12.00 -0.54 -10.01
C VAL A 129 12.89 -1.30 -9.02
N LEU A 130 14.20 -1.25 -9.28
CA LEU A 130 15.18 -1.85 -8.42
C LEU A 130 15.37 -1.02 -7.14
N PRO A 131 15.53 -1.68 -5.98
CA PRO A 131 15.84 -0.98 -4.75
C PRO A 131 17.21 -0.32 -4.84
N VAL A 132 17.34 0.84 -4.20
CA VAL A 132 18.63 1.50 -3.99
C VAL A 132 19.21 0.89 -2.70
N ALA A 133 20.38 0.26 -2.80
CA ALA A 133 21.10 -0.24 -1.63
C ALA A 133 21.45 0.92 -0.70
N LYS A 134 21.29 0.71 0.62
CA LYS A 134 21.77 1.64 1.65
C LYS A 134 23.29 1.78 1.62
#